data_AF-A0A353VE08-F1
#
_entry.id   AF-A0A353VE08-F1
#
_cell.length_a   1.000
_cell.length_b   1.000
_cell.length_c   1.000
_cell.angle_alpha   90.00
_cell.angle_beta   90.00
_cell.angle_gamma   90.00
#
_symmetry.space_group_name_H-M   'P 1'
#
loop_
_entity.id
_entity.type
_entity.pdbx_description
1 polymer ?
#
loop_
_entity_poly.entity_id
_entity_poly.type
_entity_poly.pdbx_seq_one_letter_code
_entity_poly.pdbx_strand_id
1 'polypeptide(L)'
;MVVWSLAFLLVLALAVPAAAGSRHSGPAPDAVLYEVTEDAVFLDASGNPTGDPNQIARRIATAQLTGWAALGTPLCPSELLVVYPKAKRCAVNAIGQDDITIGVVSFDPLVFSATGPVTGQFVVVVQGDNPTDGPEAAVGGGTFQGAGDLSPTLTGVPLGFVSGGTGVVVFPVIPVPGGGYYTQEFSFSGTFRLPFSMASDGSHGRAWINRAAFYLKDNGNPLRVREDERSIGWATVRLEINFE
;
A
#
# COMPACT_ATOMS: atom_id res chain seq x y z
N MET A 1 -6.24 39.49 58.87
CA MET A 1 -4.86 40.01 58.75
C MET A 1 -3.94 38.80 58.87
N VAL A 2 -3.38 38.29 57.76
CA VAL A 2 -2.15 38.75 57.09
C VAL A 2 -0.94 38.39 57.97
N VAL A 3 -0.24 37.26 57.69
CA VAL A 3 0.99 37.13 56.85
C VAL A 3 2.25 37.33 57.72
N TRP A 4 3.37 36.60 57.71
CA TRP A 4 4.03 35.49 56.97
C TRP A 4 5.18 34.97 57.89
N SER A 5 5.95 33.88 57.70
CA SER A 5 6.99 33.73 56.66
C SER A 5 7.88 32.47 56.88
N LEU A 6 8.22 31.83 55.75
CA LEU A 6 9.46 31.12 55.37
C LEU A 6 10.04 29.97 56.23
N ALA A 7 10.06 28.76 55.65
CA ALA A 7 11.28 28.16 55.10
C ALA A 7 11.03 26.81 54.39
N PHE A 8 11.43 26.76 53.12
CA PHE A 8 12.09 25.63 52.42
C PHE A 8 11.49 24.21 52.50
N LEU A 9 10.87 23.76 51.40
CA LEU A 9 11.46 22.69 50.57
C LEU A 9 10.74 22.56 49.21
N LEU A 10 11.49 22.97 48.20
CA LEU A 10 11.27 22.78 46.77
C LEU A 10 11.42 21.28 46.43
N VAL A 11 10.40 20.66 45.84
CA VAL A 11 10.60 19.61 44.83
C VAL A 11 9.59 19.85 43.72
N LEU A 12 9.98 20.69 42.76
CA LEU A 12 9.40 20.69 41.42
C LEU A 12 9.73 19.34 40.78
N ALA A 13 8.78 18.41 40.78
CA ALA A 13 8.79 17.32 39.81
C ALA A 13 8.33 17.90 38.47
N LEU A 14 9.29 18.20 37.61
CA LEU A 14 9.09 18.53 36.20
C LEU A 14 8.27 17.41 35.55
N ALA A 15 7.00 17.67 35.29
CA ALA A 15 6.23 16.92 34.31
C ALA A 15 6.84 17.23 32.94
N VAL A 16 7.82 16.43 32.53
CA VAL A 16 8.27 16.39 31.13
C VAL A 16 7.08 15.90 30.31
N PRO A 17 6.57 16.67 29.34
CA PRO A 17 5.63 16.11 28.39
C PRO A 17 6.38 14.99 27.67
N ALA A 18 5.92 13.75 27.84
CA ALA A 18 6.36 12.66 27.00
C ALA A 18 5.99 13.04 25.57
N ALA A 19 6.98 13.55 24.82
CA ALA A 19 6.89 13.60 23.38
C ALA A 19 6.60 12.16 22.95
N ALA A 20 5.39 11.92 22.46
CA ALA A 20 5.07 10.71 21.73
C ALA A 20 6.03 10.68 20.54
N GLY A 21 7.17 10.02 20.73
CA GLY A 21 8.15 9.81 19.70
C GLY A 21 7.49 8.93 18.65
N SER A 22 6.98 9.56 17.59
CA SER A 22 6.70 8.88 16.33
C SER A 22 8.02 8.32 15.83
N ARG A 23 8.33 7.09 16.23
CA ARG A 23 9.36 6.29 15.55
C ARG A 23 8.78 5.87 14.21
N HIS A 24 8.72 6.81 13.27
CA HIS A 24 8.62 6.51 11.85
C HIS A 24 10.06 6.24 11.38
N SER A 25 10.45 4.98 11.40
CA SER A 25 11.72 4.53 10.83
C SER A 25 11.51 4.27 9.34
N GLY A 26 11.88 5.26 8.51
CA GLY A 26 11.72 5.29 7.05
C GLY A 26 10.98 6.56 6.58
N PRO A 27 11.28 7.13 5.40
CA PRO A 27 10.37 8.07 4.75
C PRO A 27 9.00 7.41 4.60
N ALA A 28 7.91 8.15 4.82
CA ALA A 28 6.58 7.64 4.52
C ALA A 28 6.47 7.36 3.02
N PRO A 29 5.78 6.29 2.59
CA PRO A 29 5.61 6.00 1.17
C PRO A 29 4.84 7.13 0.47
N ASP A 30 5.19 7.37 -0.79
CA ASP A 30 4.58 8.42 -1.62
C ASP A 30 3.12 8.12 -1.95
N ALA A 31 2.78 6.83 -2.10
CA ALA A 31 1.41 6.38 -2.21
C ALA A 31 1.20 5.06 -1.47
N VAL A 32 -0.03 4.83 -1.00
CA VAL A 32 -0.45 3.58 -0.39
C VAL A 32 -1.78 3.16 -0.97
N LEU A 33 -1.82 1.96 -1.55
CA LEU A 33 -3.03 1.32 -2.06
C LEU A 33 -3.34 0.05 -1.26
N TYR A 34 -4.62 -0.26 -1.16
CA TYR A 34 -5.14 -1.43 -0.47
C TYR A 34 -5.93 -2.27 -1.46
N GLU A 35 -5.62 -3.56 -1.52
CA GLU A 35 -6.35 -4.52 -2.34
C GLU A 35 -7.74 -4.78 -1.77
N VAL A 36 -8.76 -4.20 -2.39
CA VAL A 36 -10.15 -4.29 -1.95
C VAL A 36 -10.75 -5.64 -2.32
N THR A 37 -10.40 -6.15 -3.51
CA THR A 37 -10.80 -7.46 -4.03
C THR A 37 -9.70 -8.05 -4.88
N GLU A 38 -9.60 -9.37 -4.91
CA GLU A 38 -8.73 -10.10 -5.82
C GLU A 38 -9.45 -11.36 -6.33
N ASP A 39 -9.35 -11.57 -7.64
CA ASP A 39 -9.69 -12.83 -8.29
C ASP A 39 -8.40 -13.51 -8.74
N ALA A 40 -8.05 -14.63 -8.11
CA ALA A 40 -6.82 -15.38 -8.39
C ALA A 40 -7.11 -16.79 -8.89
N VAL A 41 -6.36 -17.21 -9.91
CA VAL A 41 -6.34 -18.57 -10.43
C VAL A 41 -4.94 -19.15 -10.23
N PHE A 42 -4.88 -20.32 -9.60
CA PHE A 42 -3.65 -21.09 -9.43
C PHE A 42 -3.63 -22.26 -10.39
N LEU A 43 -2.55 -22.38 -11.16
CA LEU A 43 -2.39 -23.40 -12.18
C LEU A 43 -1.22 -24.33 -11.84
N ASP A 44 -1.39 -25.61 -12.14
CA ASP A 44 -0.30 -26.59 -12.11
C ASP A 44 0.66 -26.42 -13.30
N ALA A 45 1.73 -27.22 -13.33
CA ALA A 45 2.72 -27.19 -14.42
C ALA A 45 2.15 -27.56 -15.80
N SER A 46 0.97 -28.19 -15.85
CA SER A 46 0.26 -28.53 -17.09
C SER A 46 -0.75 -27.45 -17.50
N GLY A 47 -0.91 -26.39 -16.71
CA GLY A 47 -1.86 -25.31 -16.95
C GLY A 47 -3.28 -25.59 -16.46
N ASN A 48 -3.52 -26.62 -15.65
CA ASN A 48 -4.83 -26.91 -15.08
C ASN A 48 -5.02 -26.20 -13.73
N PRO A 49 -6.25 -25.74 -13.40
CA PRO A 49 -6.54 -25.20 -12.08
C PRO A 49 -6.25 -26.21 -10.96
N THR A 50 -5.55 -25.77 -9.91
CA THR A 50 -5.26 -26.61 -8.74
C THR A 50 -5.50 -25.87 -7.43
N GLY A 51 -5.97 -26.61 -6.43
CA GLY A 51 -6.07 -26.14 -5.05
C GLY A 51 -5.00 -26.74 -4.13
N ASP A 52 -4.10 -27.59 -4.65
CA ASP A 52 -2.97 -28.15 -3.89
C ASP A 52 -1.80 -27.16 -3.93
N PRO A 53 -1.43 -26.54 -2.80
CA PRO A 53 -0.33 -25.57 -2.76
C PRO A 53 1.01 -26.12 -3.26
N ASN A 54 1.23 -27.44 -3.17
CA ASN A 54 2.48 -28.07 -3.61
C ASN A 54 2.57 -28.25 -5.13
N GLN A 55 1.46 -28.07 -5.84
CA GLN A 55 1.38 -28.24 -7.29
C GLN A 55 1.30 -26.91 -8.04
N ILE A 56 1.16 -25.79 -7.33
CA ILE A 56 1.05 -24.47 -7.95
C ILE A 56 2.37 -24.13 -8.66
N ALA A 57 2.30 -23.98 -9.98
CA ALA A 57 3.42 -23.57 -10.82
C ALA A 57 3.21 -22.16 -11.41
N ARG A 58 1.97 -21.65 -11.40
CA ARG A 58 1.65 -20.31 -11.91
C ARG A 58 0.45 -19.73 -11.18
N ARG A 59 0.48 -18.42 -10.96
CA ARG A 59 -0.62 -17.63 -10.42
C ARG A 59 -0.96 -16.54 -11.43
N ILE A 60 -2.25 -16.39 -11.70
CA ILE A 60 -2.77 -15.26 -12.49
C ILE A 60 -3.82 -14.58 -11.61
N ALA A 61 -3.63 -13.31 -11.32
CA ALA A 61 -4.57 -12.55 -10.48
C ALA A 61 -4.96 -11.22 -11.12
N THR A 62 -6.18 -10.78 -10.82
CA THR A 62 -6.64 -9.41 -11.04
C THR A 62 -7.13 -8.83 -9.72
N ALA A 63 -6.54 -7.72 -9.31
CA ALA A 63 -6.81 -7.04 -8.07
C ALA A 63 -7.42 -5.65 -8.34
N GLN A 64 -8.42 -5.28 -7.55
CA GLN A 64 -8.90 -3.90 -7.48
C GLN A 64 -8.33 -3.26 -6.22
N LEU A 65 -7.68 -2.12 -6.37
CA LEU A 65 -7.04 -1.41 -5.28
C LEU A 65 -7.58 0.00 -5.14
N THR A 66 -7.64 0.46 -3.90
CA THR A 66 -7.96 1.86 -3.59
C THR A 66 -7.03 2.40 -2.53
N GLY A 67 -6.76 3.70 -2.56
CA GLY A 67 -5.91 4.32 -1.56
C GLY A 67 -5.62 5.77 -1.88
N TRP A 68 -4.40 6.21 -1.61
CA TRP A 68 -4.02 7.61 -1.77
C TRP A 68 -2.58 7.79 -2.25
N ALA A 69 -2.35 8.93 -2.91
CA ALA A 69 -1.05 9.46 -3.25
C ALA A 69 -0.84 10.82 -2.57
N ALA A 70 0.36 11.04 -2.03
CA ALA A 70 0.75 12.29 -1.40
C ALA A 70 0.75 13.42 -2.45
N LEU A 71 0.39 14.63 -2.00
CA LEU A 71 0.49 15.83 -2.83
C LEU A 71 1.96 16.08 -3.22
N GLY A 72 2.18 16.44 -4.48
CA GLY A 72 3.52 16.67 -5.07
C GLY A 72 4.12 15.44 -5.75
N THR A 73 3.46 14.29 -5.68
CA THR A 73 3.87 13.09 -6.41
C THR A 73 3.36 13.11 -7.85
N PRO A 74 3.88 12.27 -8.76
CA PRO A 74 3.37 12.17 -10.13
C PRO A 74 1.87 11.88 -10.22
N LEU A 75 1.30 11.16 -9.25
CA LEU A 75 -0.14 10.85 -9.22
C LEU A 75 -0.97 11.94 -8.55
N CYS A 76 -0.36 12.91 -7.86
CA CYS A 76 -1.08 14.02 -7.24
C CYS A 76 -0.25 15.32 -7.37
N PRO A 77 -0.04 15.82 -8.59
CA PRO A 77 0.78 16.99 -8.83
C PRO A 77 0.20 18.23 -8.14
N SER A 78 1.07 19.10 -7.66
CA SER A 78 0.69 20.31 -6.91
C SER A 78 -0.18 21.28 -7.71
N GLU A 79 -0.07 21.21 -9.03
CA GLU A 79 -0.82 21.95 -10.04
C GLU A 79 -2.33 21.71 -9.91
N LEU A 80 -2.75 20.55 -9.39
CA LEU A 80 -4.15 20.28 -9.09
C LEU A 80 -4.74 21.25 -8.06
N LEU A 81 -3.91 21.87 -7.20
CA LEU A 81 -4.37 22.86 -6.23
C LEU A 81 -4.94 24.14 -6.87
N VAL A 82 -4.65 24.39 -8.15
CA VAL A 82 -5.24 25.52 -8.89
C VAL A 82 -6.76 25.37 -9.01
N VAL A 83 -7.27 24.13 -9.15
CA VAL A 83 -8.72 23.83 -9.18
C VAL A 83 -9.23 23.31 -7.85
N TYR A 84 -8.42 22.50 -7.19
CA TYR A 84 -8.78 21.78 -5.96
C TYR A 84 -7.93 22.27 -4.79
N PRO A 85 -8.06 23.54 -4.36
CA PRO A 85 -7.16 24.18 -3.39
C PRO A 85 -7.21 23.56 -1.98
N LYS A 86 -8.20 22.70 -1.71
CA LYS A 86 -8.35 22.00 -0.42
C LYS A 86 -7.78 20.57 -0.44
N ALA A 87 -7.31 20.09 -1.59
CA ALA A 87 -6.73 18.76 -1.70
C ALA A 87 -5.46 18.67 -0.84
N LYS A 88 -5.40 17.65 0.02
CA LYS A 88 -4.20 17.34 0.84
C LYS A 88 -3.45 16.11 0.34
N ARG A 89 -4.16 15.30 -0.45
CA ARG A 89 -3.76 14.05 -1.10
C ARG A 89 -4.79 13.78 -2.19
N CYS A 90 -4.42 12.95 -3.15
CA CYS A 90 -5.35 12.44 -4.15
C CYS A 90 -5.67 10.99 -3.81
N ALA A 91 -6.92 10.58 -4.00
CA ALA A 91 -7.25 9.17 -3.95
C ALA A 91 -6.93 8.51 -5.30
N VAL A 92 -6.63 7.22 -5.25
CA VAL A 92 -6.25 6.46 -6.44
C VAL A 92 -7.04 5.16 -6.41
N ASN A 93 -7.75 4.89 -7.50
CA ASN A 93 -8.43 3.62 -7.75
C ASN A 93 -7.72 2.91 -8.89
N ALA A 94 -7.28 1.68 -8.66
CA ALA A 94 -6.47 0.94 -9.61
C ALA A 94 -7.05 -0.46 -9.86
N ILE A 95 -6.80 -0.97 -11.07
CA ILE A 95 -6.98 -2.37 -11.41
C ILE A 95 -5.61 -2.87 -11.83
N GLY A 96 -5.05 -3.79 -11.03
CA GLY A 96 -3.77 -4.44 -11.28
C GLY A 96 -3.96 -5.89 -11.69
N GLN A 97 -3.04 -6.39 -12.49
CA GLN A 97 -2.96 -7.79 -12.91
C GLN A 97 -1.55 -8.30 -12.70
N ASP A 98 -1.44 -9.58 -12.37
CA ASP A 98 -0.17 -10.28 -12.36
C ASP A 98 -0.27 -11.65 -13.02
N ASP A 99 0.91 -12.11 -13.45
CA ASP A 99 1.13 -13.40 -14.07
C ASP A 99 2.44 -13.97 -13.55
N ILE A 100 2.38 -14.60 -12.39
CA ILE A 100 3.54 -15.02 -11.60
C ILE A 100 3.84 -16.50 -11.86
N THR A 101 5.05 -16.79 -12.33
CA THR A 101 5.56 -18.15 -12.43
C THR A 101 6.22 -18.55 -11.11
N ILE A 102 5.85 -19.71 -10.59
CA ILE A 102 6.28 -20.25 -9.32
C ILE A 102 7.09 -21.53 -9.55
N GLY A 103 8.28 -21.63 -8.95
CA GLY A 103 9.13 -22.80 -9.11
C GLY A 103 10.35 -22.83 -8.21
N VAL A 104 11.05 -23.97 -8.22
CA VAL A 104 12.34 -24.15 -7.54
C VAL A 104 13.46 -23.73 -8.48
N VAL A 105 14.36 -22.85 -7.99
CA VAL A 105 15.51 -22.33 -8.75
C VAL A 105 16.80 -23.09 -8.40
N SER A 106 16.97 -23.47 -7.14
CA SER A 106 18.09 -24.31 -6.68
C SER A 106 17.65 -25.23 -5.56
N PHE A 107 18.31 -26.38 -5.42
CA PHE A 107 18.04 -27.37 -4.36
C PHE A 107 19.09 -27.37 -3.24
N ASP A 108 20.23 -26.68 -3.43
CA ASP A 108 21.29 -26.53 -2.42
C ASP A 108 21.93 -25.12 -2.51
N PRO A 109 21.47 -24.15 -1.70
CA PRO A 109 20.31 -24.23 -0.81
C PRO A 109 18.99 -24.30 -1.61
N LEU A 110 17.91 -24.74 -0.96
CA LEU A 110 16.57 -24.70 -1.54
C LEU A 110 16.12 -23.25 -1.73
N VAL A 111 15.96 -22.82 -2.98
CA VAL A 111 15.53 -21.46 -3.34
C VAL A 111 14.30 -21.56 -4.24
N PHE A 112 13.26 -20.82 -3.88
CA PHE A 112 12.05 -20.66 -4.66
C PHE A 112 12.06 -19.33 -5.40
N SER A 113 11.42 -19.30 -6.57
CA SER A 113 11.07 -18.08 -7.29
C SER A 113 9.57 -18.03 -7.44
N ALA A 114 9.00 -16.85 -7.24
CA ALA A 114 7.64 -16.48 -7.63
C ALA A 114 7.70 -15.11 -8.28
N THR A 115 8.02 -15.07 -9.57
CA THR A 115 8.25 -13.81 -10.29
C THR A 115 7.44 -13.74 -11.59
N GLY A 116 7.14 -12.54 -12.03
CA GLY A 116 6.40 -12.30 -13.27
C GLY A 116 6.01 -10.84 -13.45
N PRO A 117 5.43 -10.48 -14.60
CA PRO A 117 4.98 -9.12 -14.85
C PRO A 117 3.81 -8.75 -13.92
N VAL A 118 3.79 -7.47 -13.55
CA VAL A 118 2.61 -6.80 -13.02
C VAL A 118 2.24 -5.67 -13.98
N THR A 119 0.97 -5.50 -14.27
CA THR A 119 0.46 -4.44 -15.14
C THR A 119 -0.85 -3.90 -14.61
N GLY A 120 -1.29 -2.74 -15.10
CA GLY A 120 -2.61 -2.27 -14.74
C GLY A 120 -2.92 -0.86 -15.21
N GLN A 121 -4.07 -0.40 -14.75
CA GLN A 121 -4.60 0.94 -15.00
C GLN A 121 -5.10 1.56 -13.71
N PHE A 122 -5.15 2.89 -13.66
CA PHE A 122 -5.63 3.62 -12.51
C PHE A 122 -6.32 4.92 -12.89
N VAL A 123 -7.11 5.42 -11.96
CA VAL A 123 -7.72 6.74 -11.99
C VAL A 123 -7.34 7.47 -10.72
N VAL A 124 -6.86 8.70 -10.87
CA VAL A 124 -6.66 9.65 -9.78
C VAL A 124 -7.95 10.42 -9.59
N VAL A 125 -8.47 10.40 -8.38
CA VAL A 125 -9.68 11.10 -7.98
C VAL A 125 -9.42 12.04 -6.81
N VAL A 126 -10.14 13.16 -6.78
CA VAL A 126 -10.14 14.10 -5.66
C VAL A 126 -11.56 14.20 -5.10
N GLN A 127 -11.69 14.82 -3.93
CA GLN A 127 -13.02 15.05 -3.37
C GLN A 127 -13.85 15.93 -4.28
N GLY A 128 -15.04 15.45 -4.65
CA GLY A 128 -16.04 16.21 -5.38
C GLY A 128 -16.94 17.02 -4.43
N ASP A 129 -18.25 16.91 -4.64
CA ASP A 129 -19.25 17.82 -4.06
C ASP A 129 -19.77 17.35 -2.69
N ASN A 130 -19.72 16.05 -2.41
CA ASN A 130 -20.20 15.48 -1.16
C ASN A 130 -19.04 15.06 -0.25
N PRO A 131 -18.64 15.86 0.77
CA PRO A 131 -17.52 15.51 1.66
C PRO A 131 -17.79 14.31 2.60
N THR A 132 -19.01 13.77 2.58
CA THR A 132 -19.38 12.55 3.32
C THR A 132 -19.10 11.29 2.50
N ASP A 133 -19.09 11.40 1.17
CA ASP A 133 -18.77 10.30 0.26
C ASP A 133 -17.25 10.20 0.04
N GLY A 134 -16.81 9.06 -0.49
CA GLY A 134 -15.44 8.89 -0.95
C GLY A 134 -15.12 9.83 -2.13
N PRO A 135 -13.83 10.16 -2.35
CA PRO A 135 -13.40 10.92 -3.51
C PRO A 135 -13.82 10.29 -4.84
N GLU A 136 -14.40 11.10 -5.72
CA GLU A 136 -15.12 10.66 -6.91
C GLU A 136 -14.80 11.49 -8.17
N ALA A 137 -14.28 12.71 -8.01
CA ALA A 137 -13.98 13.58 -9.13
C ALA A 137 -12.67 13.14 -9.82
N ALA A 138 -12.79 12.49 -10.97
CA ALA A 138 -11.64 12.06 -11.76
C ALA A 138 -10.84 13.27 -12.27
N VAL A 139 -9.54 13.27 -11.97
CA VAL A 139 -8.61 14.33 -12.38
C VAL A 139 -7.48 13.80 -13.24
N GLY A 140 -7.23 12.49 -13.25
CA GLY A 140 -6.22 11.89 -14.11
C GLY A 140 -6.45 10.39 -14.26
N GLY A 141 -5.88 9.81 -15.32
CA GLY A 141 -5.95 8.38 -15.57
C GLY A 141 -4.69 7.89 -16.24
N GLY A 142 -4.34 6.64 -16.01
CA GLY A 142 -3.06 6.13 -16.45
C GLY A 142 -2.92 4.61 -16.42
N THR A 143 -1.74 4.16 -16.82
CA THR A 143 -1.34 2.75 -16.83
C THR A 143 0.00 2.59 -16.14
N PHE A 144 0.25 1.38 -15.62
CA PHE A 144 1.53 1.02 -15.03
C PHE A 144 1.94 -0.40 -15.43
N GLN A 145 3.22 -0.66 -15.32
CA GLN A 145 3.80 -1.99 -15.43
C GLN A 145 5.04 -2.12 -14.56
N GLY A 146 5.46 -3.35 -14.27
CA GLY A 146 6.70 -3.64 -13.53
C GLY A 146 6.96 -5.14 -13.43
N ALA A 147 8.02 -5.50 -12.70
CA ALA A 147 8.32 -6.89 -12.37
C ALA A 147 7.93 -7.18 -10.92
N GLY A 148 6.95 -8.07 -10.73
CA GLY A 148 6.51 -8.57 -9.44
C GLY A 148 7.39 -9.70 -8.92
N ASP A 149 7.65 -9.70 -7.63
CA ASP A 149 8.36 -10.76 -6.91
C ASP A 149 7.64 -11.09 -5.59
N LEU A 150 7.07 -12.30 -5.53
CA LEU A 150 6.43 -12.89 -4.35
C LEU A 150 7.27 -14.00 -3.73
N SER A 151 8.51 -14.20 -4.16
CA SER A 151 9.40 -15.26 -3.67
C SER A 151 9.56 -15.26 -2.13
N PRO A 152 9.61 -14.11 -1.43
CA PRO A 152 9.70 -14.09 0.03
C PRO A 152 8.52 -14.80 0.70
N THR A 153 7.31 -14.71 0.12
CA THR A 153 6.10 -15.34 0.65
C THR A 153 6.20 -16.85 0.71
N LEU A 154 6.92 -17.46 -0.24
CA LEU A 154 7.17 -18.90 -0.27
C LEU A 154 8.11 -19.38 0.83
N THR A 155 8.85 -18.46 1.45
CA THR A 155 9.73 -18.73 2.60
C THR A 155 9.12 -18.28 3.94
N GLY A 156 7.83 -17.91 3.94
CA GLY A 156 7.10 -17.47 5.13
C GLY A 156 7.26 -16.00 5.48
N VAL A 157 7.93 -15.20 4.64
CA VAL A 157 8.02 -13.75 4.81
C VAL A 157 6.85 -13.09 4.05
N PRO A 158 5.87 -12.46 4.73
CA PRO A 158 4.65 -11.94 4.10
C PRO A 158 4.90 -10.61 3.37
N LEU A 159 5.90 -10.58 2.48
CA LEU A 159 6.31 -9.46 1.67
C LEU A 159 6.39 -9.86 0.20
N GLY A 160 6.04 -8.93 -0.67
CA GLY A 160 6.30 -8.99 -2.09
C GLY A 160 6.79 -7.64 -2.59
N PHE A 161 7.33 -7.59 -3.81
CA PHE A 161 7.93 -6.39 -4.37
C PHE A 161 7.50 -6.15 -5.82
N VAL A 162 7.51 -4.88 -6.21
CA VAL A 162 7.50 -4.44 -7.62
C VAL A 162 8.80 -3.69 -7.87
N SER A 163 9.53 -4.12 -8.89
CA SER A 163 10.78 -3.49 -9.32
C SER A 163 10.71 -3.06 -10.79
N GLY A 164 11.50 -2.06 -11.16
CA GLY A 164 11.51 -1.50 -12.51
C GLY A 164 10.12 -1.00 -12.95
N GLY A 165 9.34 -0.48 -11.99
CA GLY A 165 8.00 -0.01 -12.25
C GLY A 165 8.04 1.24 -13.13
N THR A 166 7.22 1.26 -14.18
CA THR A 166 7.03 2.44 -15.00
C THR A 166 5.55 2.69 -15.20
N GLY A 167 5.18 3.96 -15.35
CA GLY A 167 3.80 4.33 -15.59
C GLY A 167 3.68 5.63 -16.36
N VAL A 168 2.46 5.83 -16.86
CA VAL A 168 2.06 7.02 -17.60
C VAL A 168 0.75 7.50 -17.01
N VAL A 169 0.66 8.79 -16.70
CA VAL A 169 -0.56 9.45 -16.26
C VAL A 169 -0.90 10.60 -17.19
N VAL A 170 -2.19 10.71 -17.51
CA VAL A 170 -2.73 11.78 -18.33
C VAL A 170 -3.67 12.62 -17.47
N PHE A 171 -3.38 13.91 -17.40
CA PHE A 171 -4.17 14.90 -16.69
C PHE A 171 -4.75 15.92 -17.69
N PRO A 172 -5.94 16.48 -17.44
CA PRO A 172 -6.42 17.63 -18.19
C PRO A 172 -5.53 18.83 -17.89
N VAL A 173 -5.25 19.66 -18.90
CA VAL A 173 -4.52 20.92 -18.76
C VAL A 173 -5.45 21.94 -18.10
N ILE A 174 -4.99 22.51 -16.99
CA ILE A 174 -5.74 23.48 -16.19
C ILE A 174 -4.88 24.75 -16.01
N PRO A 175 -5.43 25.99 -16.11
CA PRO A 175 -6.79 26.40 -16.48
C PRO A 175 -6.82 26.95 -17.92
N VAL A 176 -6.19 26.26 -18.87
CA VAL A 176 -5.95 26.85 -20.20
C VAL A 176 -7.22 26.81 -21.05
N PRO A 177 -7.75 27.96 -21.51
CA PRO A 177 -8.86 28.01 -22.46
C PRO A 177 -8.45 27.32 -23.77
N GLY A 178 -9.20 26.31 -24.19
CA GLY A 178 -8.91 25.50 -25.39
C GLY A 178 -8.90 24.00 -25.14
N GLY A 179 -8.76 23.57 -23.88
CA GLY A 179 -8.73 22.16 -23.52
C GLY A 179 -7.44 21.48 -24.01
N GLY A 180 -6.95 20.54 -23.22
CA GLY A 180 -5.76 19.78 -23.57
C GLY A 180 -5.51 18.74 -22.49
N TYR A 181 -4.61 17.81 -22.79
CA TYR A 181 -4.10 16.88 -21.82
C TYR A 181 -2.59 16.99 -21.77
N TYR A 182 -2.00 16.85 -20.59
CA TYR A 182 -0.57 16.61 -20.48
C TYR A 182 -0.33 15.20 -19.99
N THR A 183 0.68 14.57 -20.57
CA THR A 183 1.12 13.23 -20.24
C THR A 183 2.39 13.35 -19.41
N GLN A 184 2.42 12.64 -18.29
CA GLN A 184 3.60 12.52 -17.43
C GLN A 184 3.96 11.05 -17.32
N GLU A 185 5.22 10.74 -17.61
CA GLU A 185 5.83 9.45 -17.34
C GLU A 185 6.45 9.47 -15.93
N PHE A 186 6.47 8.31 -15.26
CA PHE A 186 7.10 8.16 -13.96
C PHE A 186 7.66 6.74 -13.80
N SER A 187 8.67 6.64 -12.96
CA SER A 187 9.21 5.37 -12.47
C SER A 187 8.80 5.17 -11.01
N PHE A 188 8.69 3.92 -10.58
CA PHE A 188 8.36 3.59 -9.20
C PHE A 188 8.88 2.22 -8.76
N SER A 189 8.95 2.06 -7.44
CA SER A 189 9.10 0.77 -6.77
C SER A 189 7.90 0.52 -5.85
N GLY A 190 7.61 -0.75 -5.58
CA GLY A 190 6.48 -1.16 -4.76
C GLY A 190 6.85 -2.22 -3.72
N THR A 191 6.23 -2.15 -2.55
CA THR A 191 6.28 -3.20 -1.53
C THR A 191 4.86 -3.64 -1.20
N PHE A 192 4.53 -4.90 -1.49
CA PHE A 192 3.33 -5.55 -1.00
C PHE A 192 3.57 -6.07 0.40
N ARG A 193 2.74 -5.66 1.35
CA ARG A 193 2.68 -6.21 2.71
C ARG A 193 1.43 -7.07 2.82
N LEU A 194 1.62 -8.38 2.83
CA LEU A 194 0.52 -9.33 2.96
C LEU A 194 0.10 -9.38 4.44
N PRO A 195 -1.21 -9.34 4.74
CA PRO A 195 -1.68 -9.42 6.11
C PRO A 195 -1.50 -10.85 6.64
N PHE A 196 -1.03 -10.97 7.87
CA PHE A 196 -0.97 -12.24 8.59
C PHE A 196 -1.65 -12.14 9.94
N SER A 197 -2.10 -13.28 10.46
CA SER A 197 -2.65 -13.38 11.82
C SER A 197 -1.62 -13.95 12.77
N MET A 198 -1.64 -13.49 14.02
CA MET A 198 -0.86 -14.06 15.12
C MET A 198 -1.81 -14.66 16.15
N ALA A 199 -1.48 -15.86 16.65
CA ALA A 199 -2.12 -16.44 17.81
C ALA A 199 -1.59 -15.80 19.10
N SER A 200 -2.23 -16.10 20.23
CA SER A 200 -1.88 -15.52 21.54
C SER A 200 -0.46 -15.89 22.02
N ASP A 201 0.11 -16.97 21.50
CA ASP A 201 1.47 -17.44 21.75
C ASP A 201 2.50 -16.85 20.75
N GLY A 202 2.07 -15.97 19.85
CA GLY A 202 2.90 -15.38 18.80
C GLY A 202 3.09 -16.24 17.56
N SER A 203 2.50 -17.44 17.50
CA SER A 203 2.54 -18.31 16.31
C SER A 203 1.60 -17.80 15.20
N HIS A 204 1.73 -18.34 13.99
CA HIS A 204 0.83 -18.00 12.88
C HIS A 204 -0.61 -18.44 13.18
N GLY A 205 -1.52 -17.47 13.26
CA GLY A 205 -2.94 -17.71 13.44
C GLY A 205 -3.66 -17.96 12.11
N ARG A 206 -4.85 -18.55 12.17
CA ARG A 206 -5.75 -18.61 11.00
C ARG A 206 -6.32 -17.23 10.69
N ALA A 207 -6.14 -16.80 9.44
CA ALA A 207 -6.81 -15.63 8.89
C ALA A 207 -8.34 -15.81 8.92
N TRP A 208 -9.06 -14.77 9.34
CA TRP A 208 -10.51 -14.74 9.33
C TRP A 208 -11.01 -13.29 9.36
N ILE A 209 -12.25 -13.08 8.89
CA ILE A 209 -12.91 -11.78 8.92
C ILE A 209 -12.93 -11.21 10.36
N ASN A 210 -12.69 -9.89 10.49
CA ASN A 210 -12.71 -9.15 11.75
C ASN A 210 -11.74 -9.63 12.85
N ARG A 211 -10.75 -10.48 12.52
CA ARG A 211 -9.67 -10.85 13.44
C ARG A 211 -8.52 -9.87 13.40
N ALA A 212 -7.76 -9.82 14.49
CA ALA A 212 -6.50 -9.09 14.54
C ALA A 212 -5.57 -9.61 13.44
N ALA A 213 -5.12 -8.70 12.59
CA ALA A 213 -4.20 -8.94 11.50
C ALA A 213 -3.08 -7.91 11.53
N PHE A 214 -1.95 -8.26 10.94
CA PHE A 214 -0.73 -7.46 10.99
C PHE A 214 -0.03 -7.45 9.64
N TYR A 215 0.63 -6.34 9.32
CA TYR A 215 1.64 -6.24 8.28
C TYR A 215 3.03 -6.42 8.89
N LEU A 216 3.98 -6.98 8.14
CA LEU A 216 5.37 -7.03 8.55
C LEU A 216 6.05 -5.73 8.12
N LYS A 217 6.65 -4.99 9.06
CA LYS A 217 7.46 -3.80 8.75
C LYS A 217 8.87 -4.19 8.35
N ASP A 218 9.60 -3.26 7.76
CA ASP A 218 10.98 -3.48 7.29
C ASP A 218 11.95 -3.77 8.45
N ASN A 219 11.63 -3.30 9.66
CA ASN A 219 12.36 -3.63 10.88
C ASN A 219 11.94 -4.96 11.53
N GLY A 220 11.16 -5.78 10.82
CA GLY A 220 10.67 -7.08 11.28
C GLY A 220 9.53 -7.03 12.30
N ASN A 221 9.14 -5.85 12.79
CA ASN A 221 8.07 -5.77 13.78
C ASN A 221 6.68 -5.81 13.11
N PRO A 222 5.69 -6.44 13.75
CA PRO A 222 4.31 -6.38 13.28
C PRO A 222 3.75 -4.96 13.38
N LEU A 223 2.93 -4.59 12.41
CA LEU A 223 2.09 -3.39 12.39
C LEU A 223 0.64 -3.83 12.31
N ARG A 224 -0.18 -3.47 13.30
CA ARG A 224 -1.60 -3.85 13.30
C ARG A 224 -2.32 -3.21 12.12
N VAL A 225 -3.08 -4.03 11.38
CA VAL A 225 -3.99 -3.59 10.32
C VAL A 225 -5.10 -2.74 10.97
N ARG A 226 -5.27 -1.51 10.50
CA ARG A 226 -6.31 -0.59 10.97
C ARG A 226 -7.66 -0.92 10.35
N GLU A 227 -8.74 -0.36 10.91
CA GLU A 227 -10.10 -0.56 10.38
C GLU A 227 -10.26 0.06 8.98
N ASP A 228 -9.58 1.17 8.69
CA ASP A 228 -9.57 1.82 7.37
C ASP A 228 -8.69 1.10 6.33
N GLU A 229 -8.01 0.03 6.73
CA GLU A 229 -7.16 -0.83 5.88
C GLU A 229 -7.83 -2.20 5.65
N ARG A 230 -9.16 -2.25 5.82
CA ARG A 230 -9.96 -3.47 5.63
C ARG A 230 -10.96 -3.29 4.50
N SER A 231 -11.19 -4.38 3.77
CA SER A 231 -12.28 -4.50 2.81
C SER A 231 -13.38 -5.36 3.44
N ILE A 232 -14.51 -4.74 3.77
CA ILE A 232 -15.68 -5.38 4.39
C ILE A 232 -15.33 -6.29 5.59
N GLY A 233 -14.29 -5.93 6.36
CA GLY A 233 -13.81 -6.67 7.54
C GLY A 233 -12.62 -7.61 7.29
N TRP A 234 -12.28 -7.91 6.03
CA TRP A 234 -11.06 -8.62 5.66
C TRP A 234 -9.87 -7.67 5.66
N ALA A 235 -8.74 -8.10 6.22
CA ALA A 235 -7.50 -7.35 6.09
C ALA A 235 -7.05 -7.38 4.62
N THR A 236 -6.71 -6.22 4.05
CA THR A 236 -6.28 -6.12 2.65
C THR A 236 -4.77 -6.28 2.55
N VAL A 237 -4.28 -6.68 1.38
CA VAL A 237 -2.87 -6.43 1.03
C VAL A 237 -2.64 -4.92 0.97
N ARG A 238 -1.50 -4.46 1.50
CA ARG A 238 -1.09 -3.06 1.47
C ARG A 238 0.08 -2.91 0.49
N LEU A 239 -0.12 -2.16 -0.58
CA LEU A 239 0.91 -1.79 -1.53
C LEU A 239 1.44 -0.39 -1.18
N GLU A 240 2.71 -0.31 -0.79
CA GLU A 240 3.43 0.94 -0.59
C GLU A 240 4.25 1.25 -1.84
N ILE A 241 4.12 2.47 -2.36
CA ILE A 241 4.74 2.90 -3.62
C ILE A 241 5.68 4.08 -3.31
N ASN A 242 6.87 4.05 -3.91
CA ASN A 242 7.81 5.17 -3.93
C ASN A 242 8.12 5.54 -5.38
N PHE A 243 8.02 6.82 -5.73
CA PHE A 243 8.38 7.33 -7.05
C PHE A 243 9.87 7.69 -7.10
N GLU A 244 10.44 7.64 -8.31
CA GLU A 244 11.87 7.92 -8.58
C GLU A 244 12.09 9.21 -9.36
#